data_AF-A0A7X8W8I3-F1
#
_entry.id   AF-A0A7X8W8I3-F1
#
_cell.length_a   1.000
_cell.length_b   1.000
_cell.length_c   1.000
_cell.angle_alpha   90.00
_cell.angle_beta   90.00
_cell.angle_gamma   90.00
#
_symmetry.space_group_name_H-M   'P 1'
#
loop_
_entity.id
_entity.type
_entity.pdbx_description
1 polymer ?
#
loop_
_entity_poly.entity_id
_entity_poly.type
_entity_poly.pdbx_seq_one_letter_code
_entity_poly.pdbx_strand_id
1 'polypeptide(L)'
;MMVQSKQAGFSPVGHFQDITVDQDRFSIRDYLLMHVLLAFGLGMLYGSIAVAAICLLSSLFLLLFYRSNGHRMDALILASFIAMAAVVLIYAGNVEMYNNSYYLGGSDDMHFEKSARYVIECNMYTISDINAGMAFDTSDYKGFLIILAWLMRFCDLFGGYHTICFRVINVHLWLAAALMISDHYRKRFPQNERTSCRIFLLTALFPNALYISGHAFRDTIGIFLIVFMYVKWDLFFKKSCTWPNRLIIALYTLPTLYIGYWVRNFNFFIILAIMALSFVFMEVENKKRHYLISLLLVLAVLPILMTRFDLLYMLKRFYTRYSDKLLAGNPGVSQVIFSVPPLPFGIFLRIAFGLIVPTPIWLFSPFLRSFSVNALIDAVVSFGTIIQLYGLPYALLSIRSMKKMALTFLFSLLIIVITTFTFRHFITIYPFMIPLILHGAAILPYEKRRPIFIAQTIFIGFLLIVYALGR
;
A
#
# COMPACT_ATOMS: atom_id res chain seq x y z
N MET A 1 -2.91 -57.44 -8.59
CA MET A 1 -2.16 -56.73 -9.66
C MET A 1 -2.24 -55.24 -9.40
N MET A 2 -1.19 -54.67 -8.81
CA MET A 2 -1.08 -53.25 -8.47
C MET A 2 -0.55 -52.48 -9.69
N VAL A 3 -1.33 -51.52 -10.18
CA VAL A 3 -0.89 -50.58 -11.22
C VAL A 3 -0.17 -49.42 -10.55
N GLN A 4 1.17 -49.45 -10.58
CA GLN A 4 2.01 -48.32 -10.22
C GLN A 4 1.97 -47.27 -11.34
N SER A 5 1.34 -46.13 -11.09
CA SER A 5 1.41 -44.97 -11.98
C SER A 5 2.80 -44.34 -11.88
N LYS A 6 3.56 -44.39 -12.98
CA LYS A 6 4.82 -43.65 -13.18
C LYS A 6 4.58 -42.15 -12.98
N GLN A 7 4.99 -41.62 -11.83
CA GLN A 7 5.29 -40.20 -11.69
C GLN A 7 6.64 -39.95 -12.36
N ALA A 8 6.63 -39.14 -13.42
CA ALA A 8 7.84 -38.65 -14.05
C ALA A 8 8.65 -37.83 -13.04
N GLY A 9 9.75 -38.40 -12.57
CA GLY A 9 10.76 -37.70 -11.80
C GLY A 9 11.49 -36.72 -12.70
N PHE A 10 11.22 -35.43 -12.53
CA PHE A 10 12.13 -34.37 -12.94
C PHE A 10 12.99 -34.02 -11.72
N SER A 11 14.28 -34.36 -11.79
CA SER A 11 15.31 -33.99 -10.81
C SER A 11 16.64 -33.78 -11.57
N PRO A 12 17.55 -32.92 -11.10
CA PRO A 12 17.91 -31.70 -11.82
C PRO A 12 19.43 -31.52 -11.90
N VAL A 13 20.05 -31.62 -13.07
CA VAL A 13 21.48 -31.28 -13.20
C VAL A 13 21.70 -30.64 -14.55
N GLY A 14 21.45 -29.33 -14.62
CA GLY A 14 21.96 -28.46 -15.66
C GLY A 14 22.71 -27.35 -14.96
N HIS A 15 24.03 -27.30 -15.15
CA HIS A 15 24.92 -26.27 -14.65
C HIS A 15 24.26 -24.88 -14.75
N PHE A 16 23.98 -24.27 -13.60
CA PHE A 16 23.76 -22.84 -13.51
C PHE A 16 25.09 -22.17 -13.87
N GLN A 17 25.28 -21.87 -15.15
CA GLN A 17 26.13 -20.76 -15.53
C GLN A 17 25.53 -19.54 -14.84
N ASP A 18 26.37 -18.88 -14.04
CA ASP A 18 26.13 -17.54 -13.53
C ASP A 18 25.68 -16.67 -14.71
N ILE A 19 24.38 -16.42 -14.79
CA ILE A 19 23.83 -15.32 -15.57
C ILE A 19 24.28 -14.09 -14.80
N THR A 20 25.49 -13.63 -15.13
CA THR A 20 26.03 -12.36 -14.68
C THR A 20 25.00 -11.30 -15.02
N VAL A 21 24.37 -10.75 -13.99
CA VAL A 21 23.61 -9.51 -14.05
C VAL A 21 24.51 -8.48 -14.73
N ASP A 22 24.04 -7.91 -15.84
CA ASP A 22 24.67 -6.74 -16.48
C ASP A 22 25.09 -5.77 -15.38
N GLN A 23 26.37 -5.38 -15.36
CA GLN A 23 26.91 -4.46 -14.36
C GLN A 23 25.97 -3.26 -14.22
N ASP A 24 25.51 -3.00 -12.99
CA ASP A 24 24.65 -1.87 -12.70
C ASP A 24 25.33 -0.59 -13.22
N ARG A 25 24.68 0.08 -14.18
CA ARG A 25 25.20 1.32 -14.79
C ARG A 25 25.41 2.44 -13.77
N PHE A 26 24.69 2.37 -12.64
CA PHE A 26 24.72 3.36 -11.57
C PHE A 26 25.02 2.70 -10.23
N SER A 27 25.76 3.41 -9.39
CA SER A 27 26.20 2.97 -8.07
C SER A 27 25.38 3.62 -6.94
N ILE A 28 25.58 3.14 -5.70
CA ILE A 28 25.03 3.79 -4.49
C ILE A 28 25.49 5.26 -4.39
N ARG A 29 26.71 5.57 -4.82
CA ARG A 29 27.22 6.94 -4.87
C ARG A 29 26.35 7.83 -5.76
N ASP A 30 25.95 7.33 -6.92
CA ASP A 30 25.16 8.11 -7.88
C ASP A 30 23.73 8.32 -7.36
N TYR A 31 23.16 7.33 -6.66
CA TYR A 31 21.90 7.48 -5.93
C TYR A 31 21.98 8.56 -4.84
N LEU A 32 23.05 8.54 -4.02
CA LEU A 32 23.24 9.52 -2.96
C LEU A 32 23.43 10.93 -3.53
N LEU A 33 24.25 11.06 -4.57
CA LEU A 33 24.45 12.35 -5.26
C LEU A 33 23.13 12.89 -5.80
N MET A 34 22.32 12.06 -6.46
CA MET A 34 21.01 12.46 -6.96
C MET A 34 20.09 12.92 -5.83
N HIS A 35 20.02 12.21 -4.69
CA HIS A 35 19.18 12.61 -3.56
C HIS A 35 19.70 13.85 -2.84
N VAL A 36 21.01 14.10 -2.83
CA VAL A 36 21.58 15.36 -2.35
C VAL A 36 21.11 16.52 -3.23
N LEU A 37 21.22 16.38 -4.55
CA LEU A 37 20.75 17.40 -5.49
C LEU A 37 19.23 17.63 -5.36
N LEU A 38 18.43 16.57 -5.24
CA LEU A 38 16.99 16.68 -5.00
C LEU A 38 16.68 17.35 -3.66
N ALA A 39 17.37 16.97 -2.59
CA ALA A 39 17.15 17.54 -1.26
C ALA A 39 17.44 19.04 -1.23
N PHE A 40 18.56 19.48 -1.81
CA PHE A 40 18.89 20.90 -1.94
C PHE A 40 17.89 21.62 -2.86
N GLY A 41 17.54 21.03 -4.01
CA GLY A 41 16.55 21.61 -4.92
C GLY A 41 15.18 21.81 -4.25
N LEU A 42 14.69 20.81 -3.51
CA LEU A 42 13.45 20.90 -2.74
C LEU A 42 13.56 21.92 -1.59
N GLY A 43 14.70 21.92 -0.87
CA GLY A 43 14.94 22.87 0.20
C GLY A 43 14.94 24.32 -0.28
N MET A 44 15.56 24.58 -1.45
CA MET A 44 15.53 25.90 -2.08
C MET A 44 14.14 26.26 -2.60
N LEU A 45 13.45 25.33 -3.27
CA LEU A 45 12.12 25.55 -3.84
C LEU A 45 11.10 25.97 -2.77
N TYR A 46 11.17 25.38 -1.58
CA TYR A 46 10.26 25.67 -0.46
C TYR A 46 10.88 26.56 0.62
N GLY A 47 12.08 27.09 0.41
CA GLY A 47 12.79 27.92 1.38
C GLY A 47 12.96 27.28 2.77
N SER A 48 13.17 25.96 2.84
CA SER A 48 13.17 25.20 4.09
C SER A 48 14.34 24.21 4.18
N ILE A 49 15.23 24.43 5.15
CA ILE A 49 16.35 23.51 5.45
C ILE A 49 15.81 22.16 5.97
N ALA A 50 14.71 22.19 6.75
CA ALA A 50 14.05 20.99 7.25
C ALA A 50 13.63 20.04 6.10
N VAL A 51 13.12 20.58 4.99
CA VAL A 51 12.75 19.77 3.80
C VAL A 51 13.97 19.04 3.24
N ALA A 52 15.10 19.72 3.09
CA ALA A 52 16.34 19.11 2.60
C ALA A 52 16.84 18.02 3.57
N ALA A 53 16.87 18.31 4.88
CA ALA A 53 17.34 17.38 5.89
C ALA A 53 16.49 16.10 5.94
N ILE A 54 15.16 16.25 5.91
CA ILE A 54 14.22 15.13 5.91
C ILE A 54 14.35 14.30 4.63
N CYS A 55 14.49 14.94 3.46
CA CYS A 55 14.71 14.23 2.21
C CYS A 55 15.96 13.36 2.23
N LEU A 56 17.06 13.87 2.80
CA LEU A 56 18.29 13.09 2.96
C LEU A 56 18.09 11.91 3.92
N LEU A 57 17.56 12.16 5.11
CA LEU A 57 17.34 11.11 6.12
C LEU A 57 16.40 10.01 5.61
N SER A 58 15.30 10.36 4.95
CA SER A 58 14.37 9.38 4.39
C SER A 58 14.98 8.59 3.23
N SER A 59 15.85 9.23 2.42
CA SER A 59 16.55 8.54 1.33
C SER A 59 17.59 7.53 1.84
N LEU A 60 18.26 7.84 2.95
CA LEU A 60 19.16 6.91 3.65
C LEU A 60 18.38 5.74 4.26
N PHE A 61 17.21 6.02 4.86
CA PHE A 61 16.32 4.97 5.35
C PHE A 61 15.87 4.03 4.23
N LEU A 62 15.54 4.56 3.05
CA LEU A 62 15.16 3.75 1.88
C LEU A 62 16.26 2.75 1.47
N LEU A 63 17.53 3.15 1.57
CA LEU A 63 18.67 2.27 1.27
C LEU A 63 18.76 1.03 2.17
N LEU A 64 18.18 1.05 3.39
CA LEU A 64 18.11 -0.13 4.26
C LEU A 64 17.31 -1.29 3.64
N PHE A 65 16.42 -0.98 2.69
CA PHE A 65 15.58 -1.94 1.98
C PHE A 65 16.12 -2.29 0.59
N TYR A 66 17.13 -1.56 0.10
CA TYR A 66 17.78 -1.85 -1.16
C TYR A 66 18.65 -3.11 -1.06
N ARG A 67 18.66 -3.91 -2.14
CA ARG A 67 19.49 -5.10 -2.28
C ARG A 67 20.10 -5.09 -3.67
N SER A 68 21.41 -4.90 -3.77
CA SER A 68 22.17 -4.82 -5.03
C SER A 68 21.86 -5.98 -5.98
N ASN A 69 21.80 -7.20 -5.43
CA ASN A 69 21.59 -8.38 -6.26
C ASN A 69 20.15 -8.50 -6.75
N GLY A 70 19.22 -7.60 -6.40
CA GLY A 70 17.79 -7.78 -6.62
C GLY A 70 17.03 -6.68 -7.29
N HIS A 71 17.56 -5.46 -7.24
CA HIS A 71 16.99 -4.33 -7.93
C HIS A 71 18.13 -3.61 -8.60
N ARG A 72 17.92 -3.22 -9.86
CA ARG A 72 18.87 -2.38 -10.56
C ARG A 72 18.82 -0.99 -9.95
N MET A 73 19.98 -0.41 -9.64
CA MET A 73 20.06 0.91 -9.02
C MET A 73 19.41 2.00 -9.89
N ASP A 74 19.50 1.86 -11.21
CA ASP A 74 18.90 2.79 -12.18
C ASP A 74 17.37 2.88 -12.03
N ALA A 75 16.70 1.75 -11.80
CA ALA A 75 15.27 1.68 -11.55
C ALA A 75 14.90 2.39 -10.24
N LEU A 76 15.71 2.25 -9.18
CA LEU A 76 15.47 2.93 -7.92
C LEU A 76 15.66 4.45 -8.05
N ILE A 77 16.74 4.90 -8.71
CA ILE A 77 16.99 6.32 -8.99
C ILE A 77 15.83 6.91 -9.78
N LEU A 78 15.41 6.27 -10.87
CA LEU A 78 14.30 6.72 -11.70
C LEU A 78 12.99 6.76 -10.91
N ALA A 79 12.70 5.72 -10.14
CA ALA A 79 11.48 5.65 -9.35
C ALA A 79 11.44 6.74 -8.27
N SER A 80 12.55 6.96 -7.54
CA SER A 80 12.67 8.05 -6.56
C SER A 80 12.48 9.41 -7.20
N PHE A 81 13.10 9.67 -8.34
CA PHE A 81 12.99 10.95 -9.04
C PHE A 81 11.53 11.24 -9.46
N ILE A 82 10.88 10.28 -10.14
CA ILE A 82 9.47 10.43 -10.56
C ILE A 82 8.56 10.60 -9.36
N ALA A 83 8.79 9.84 -8.29
CA ALA A 83 7.95 9.91 -7.09
C ALA A 83 8.11 11.25 -6.36
N MET A 84 9.32 11.82 -6.27
CA MET A 84 9.53 13.18 -5.75
C MET A 84 8.90 14.25 -6.64
N ALA A 85 9.02 14.12 -7.96
CA ALA A 85 8.34 15.02 -8.90
C ALA A 85 6.82 14.97 -8.71
N ALA A 86 6.25 13.78 -8.48
CA ALA A 86 4.83 13.63 -8.17
C ALA A 86 4.42 14.36 -6.88
N VAL A 87 5.25 14.34 -5.82
CA VAL A 87 4.99 15.12 -4.58
C VAL A 87 4.90 16.61 -4.89
N VAL A 88 5.85 17.14 -5.66
CA VAL A 88 5.88 18.56 -6.04
C VAL A 88 4.64 18.92 -6.87
N LEU A 89 4.29 18.10 -7.86
CA LEU A 89 3.10 18.31 -8.69
C LEU A 89 1.82 18.30 -7.85
N ILE A 90 1.65 17.32 -6.96
CA ILE A 90 0.46 17.22 -6.08
C ILE A 90 0.38 18.42 -5.15
N TYR A 91 1.51 18.87 -4.60
CA TYR A 91 1.56 20.08 -3.78
C TYR A 91 1.11 21.31 -4.59
N ALA A 92 1.70 21.52 -5.77
CA ALA A 92 1.39 22.66 -6.64
C ALA A 92 -0.07 22.64 -7.09
N GLY A 93 -0.60 21.47 -7.45
CA GLY A 93 -2.01 21.29 -7.80
C GLY A 93 -2.93 21.72 -6.67
N ASN A 94 -2.72 21.23 -5.45
CA ASN A 94 -3.60 21.64 -4.34
C ASN A 94 -3.57 23.16 -4.11
N VAL A 95 -2.39 23.78 -4.19
CA VAL A 95 -2.24 25.24 -4.04
C VAL A 95 -3.02 25.98 -5.14
N GLU A 96 -2.90 25.54 -6.39
CA GLU A 96 -3.63 26.13 -7.53
C GLU A 96 -5.15 26.02 -7.35
N MET A 97 -5.66 24.87 -6.89
CA MET A 97 -7.11 24.62 -6.81
C MET A 97 -7.77 25.24 -5.58
N TYR A 98 -7.09 25.17 -4.43
CA TYR A 98 -7.69 25.41 -3.13
C TYR A 98 -7.05 26.59 -2.38
N ASN A 99 -6.07 27.27 -2.98
CA ASN A 99 -5.24 28.29 -2.33
C ASN A 99 -4.55 27.78 -1.05
N ASN A 100 -4.35 26.48 -0.93
CA ASN A 100 -3.59 25.87 0.17
C ASN A 100 -3.02 24.51 -0.26
N SER A 101 -2.02 24.03 0.46
CA SER A 101 -1.31 22.80 0.09
C SER A 101 -2.07 21.51 0.35
N TYR A 102 -3.18 21.55 1.09
CA TYR A 102 -3.83 20.37 1.66
C TYR A 102 -4.83 19.72 0.71
N TYR A 103 -5.06 18.43 0.91
CA TYR A 103 -6.03 17.66 0.14
C TYR A 103 -7.44 18.27 0.29
N LEU A 104 -8.12 18.49 -0.84
CA LEU A 104 -9.46 19.11 -0.92
C LEU A 104 -9.58 20.43 -0.15
N GLY A 105 -8.50 21.21 -0.09
CA GLY A 105 -8.49 22.50 0.59
C GLY A 105 -8.46 22.42 2.12
N GLY A 106 -8.26 21.23 2.71
CA GLY A 106 -8.15 21.05 4.14
C GLY A 106 -9.02 19.92 4.68
N SER A 107 -8.59 18.68 4.45
CA SER A 107 -9.25 17.48 4.95
C SER A 107 -8.48 16.91 6.16
N ASP A 108 -8.28 15.59 6.19
CA ASP A 108 -7.60 14.88 7.26
C ASP A 108 -6.14 15.33 7.44
N ASP A 109 -5.42 15.62 6.36
CA ASP A 109 -4.01 16.02 6.41
C ASP A 109 -3.81 17.34 7.18
N MET A 110 -4.61 18.37 6.85
CA MET A 110 -4.62 19.62 7.62
C MET A 110 -5.05 19.40 9.06
N HIS A 111 -6.07 18.56 9.28
CA HIS A 111 -6.57 18.28 10.63
C HIS A 111 -5.50 17.60 11.50
N PHE A 112 -4.77 16.62 10.94
CA PHE A 112 -3.68 15.96 11.63
C PHE A 112 -2.56 16.93 12.00
N GLU A 113 -2.14 17.79 11.08
CA GLU A 113 -1.09 18.78 11.36
C GLU A 113 -1.52 19.78 12.45
N LYS A 114 -2.76 20.28 12.41
CA LYS A 114 -3.29 21.16 13.48
C LYS A 114 -3.36 20.44 14.83
N SER A 115 -3.85 19.21 14.86
CA SER A 115 -3.90 18.41 16.09
C SER A 115 -2.50 18.08 16.62
N ALA A 116 -1.52 17.85 15.74
CA ALA A 116 -0.14 17.62 16.16
C ALA A 116 0.50 18.89 16.76
N ARG A 117 0.18 20.09 16.24
CA ARG A 117 0.60 21.35 16.88
C ARG A 117 0.00 21.51 18.27
N TYR A 118 -1.27 21.18 18.46
CA TYR A 118 -1.88 21.18 19.80
C TYR A 118 -1.18 20.20 20.75
N VAL A 119 -0.82 19.00 20.28
CA VAL A 119 0.00 18.03 21.05
C VAL A 119 1.35 18.64 21.45
N ILE A 120 1.96 19.46 20.58
CA ILE A 120 3.20 20.18 20.88
C ILE A 120 2.99 21.24 21.96
N GLU A 121 1.99 22.10 21.78
CA GLU A 121 1.63 23.20 22.69
C GLU A 121 1.32 22.68 24.11
N CYS A 122 0.66 21.52 24.21
CA CYS A 122 0.37 20.87 25.48
C CYS A 122 1.53 20.04 26.05
N ASN A 123 2.73 20.07 25.44
CA ASN A 123 3.90 19.30 25.87
C ASN A 123 3.63 17.78 26.02
N MET A 124 2.81 17.23 25.14
CA MET A 124 2.55 15.79 25.09
C MET A 124 3.65 15.10 24.26
N TYR A 125 4.23 14.02 24.79
CA TYR A 125 5.31 13.26 24.14
C TYR A 125 4.96 11.79 23.92
N THR A 126 4.00 11.26 24.67
CA THR A 126 3.64 9.85 24.70
C THR A 126 2.15 9.62 24.45
N ILE A 127 1.79 8.37 24.13
CA ILE A 127 0.39 7.94 23.99
C ILE A 127 -0.36 8.12 25.32
N SER A 128 0.33 7.94 26.44
CA SER A 128 -0.26 8.13 27.77
C SER A 128 -0.71 9.57 27.95
N ASP A 129 0.10 10.55 27.52
CA ASP A 129 -0.22 11.97 27.64
C ASP A 129 -1.46 12.32 26.79
N ILE A 130 -1.53 11.78 25.58
CA ILE A 130 -2.70 11.98 24.69
C ILE A 130 -3.96 11.34 25.28
N ASN A 131 -3.85 10.17 25.92
CA ASN A 131 -5.00 9.50 26.54
C ASN A 131 -5.44 10.14 27.86
N ALA A 132 -4.55 10.87 28.54
CA ALA A 132 -4.92 11.66 29.71
C ALA A 132 -5.70 12.93 29.32
N GLY A 133 -5.54 13.41 28.07
CA GLY A 133 -6.27 14.54 27.54
C GLY A 133 -7.58 14.16 26.86
N MET A 134 -8.69 14.80 27.25
CA MET A 134 -10.02 14.55 26.68
C MET A 134 -10.15 14.94 25.19
N ALA A 135 -9.22 15.77 24.68
CA ALA A 135 -9.29 16.34 23.32
C ALA A 135 -9.29 15.28 22.19
N PHE A 136 -8.80 14.06 22.47
CA PHE A 136 -8.60 13.03 21.45
C PHE A 136 -9.31 11.71 21.73
N ASP A 137 -10.18 11.63 22.74
CA ASP A 137 -10.73 10.35 23.23
C ASP A 137 -11.42 9.48 22.18
N THR A 138 -11.95 10.10 21.12
CA THR A 138 -12.64 9.40 20.03
C THR A 138 -11.81 9.22 18.76
N SER A 139 -10.57 9.72 18.73
CA SER A 139 -9.70 9.70 17.54
C SER A 139 -8.99 8.35 17.39
N ASP A 140 -9.06 7.77 16.18
CA ASP A 140 -8.42 6.49 15.85
C ASP A 140 -6.99 6.64 15.30
N TYR A 141 -6.40 7.84 15.43
CA TYR A 141 -5.10 8.25 14.87
C TYR A 141 -4.14 8.85 15.92
N LYS A 142 -4.35 8.58 17.21
CA LYS A 142 -3.57 9.18 18.31
C LYS A 142 -2.05 8.99 18.14
N GLY A 143 -1.59 7.81 17.75
CA GLY A 143 -0.16 7.56 17.53
C GLY A 143 0.38 8.25 16.29
N PHE A 144 -0.47 8.50 15.29
CA PHE A 144 -0.07 9.31 14.15
C PHE A 144 0.23 10.76 14.55
N LEU A 145 -0.54 11.33 15.49
CA LEU A 145 -0.29 12.68 16.00
C LEU A 145 1.06 12.80 16.69
N ILE A 146 1.48 11.78 17.46
CA ILE A 146 2.79 11.77 18.11
C ILE A 146 3.91 11.72 17.08
N ILE A 147 3.79 10.83 16.08
CA ILE A 147 4.77 10.74 15.00
C ILE A 147 4.92 12.09 14.30
N LEU A 148 3.80 12.75 14.00
CA LEU A 148 3.80 14.05 13.35
C LEU A 148 4.34 15.16 14.27
N ALA A 149 4.01 15.13 15.56
CA ALA A 149 4.53 16.08 16.55
C ALA A 149 6.05 15.94 16.74
N TRP A 150 6.57 14.71 16.81
CA TRP A 150 8.02 14.46 16.86
C TRP A 150 8.72 14.92 15.58
N LEU A 151 8.11 14.70 14.42
CA LEU A 151 8.65 15.23 13.16
C LEU A 151 8.69 16.76 13.17
N MET A 152 7.62 17.42 13.61
CA MET A 152 7.56 18.88 13.70
C MET A 152 8.64 19.43 14.64
N ARG A 153 8.75 18.88 15.86
CA ARG A 153 9.81 19.24 16.83
C ARG A 153 11.22 19.02 16.26
N PHE A 154 11.42 17.94 15.50
CA PHE A 154 12.69 17.70 14.82
C PHE A 154 12.95 18.75 13.72
N CYS A 155 11.93 19.13 12.96
CA CYS A 155 12.04 20.17 11.93
C CYS A 155 12.32 21.56 12.51
N ASP A 156 11.89 21.85 13.74
CA ASP A 156 12.18 23.12 14.42
C ASP A 156 13.69 23.32 14.64
N LEU A 157 14.48 22.24 14.73
CA LEU A 157 15.95 22.30 14.73
C LEU A 157 16.55 22.85 13.42
N PHE A 158 15.76 22.86 12.34
CA PHE A 158 16.15 23.26 10.98
C PHE A 158 15.29 24.41 10.44
N GLY A 159 14.76 25.26 11.34
CA GLY A 159 14.01 26.46 10.96
C GLY A 159 12.50 26.27 10.80
N GLY A 160 11.96 25.11 11.17
CA GLY A 160 10.52 24.87 11.27
C GLY A 160 9.97 23.84 10.29
N TYR A 161 8.79 23.31 10.62
CA TYR A 161 8.10 22.29 9.83
C TYR A 161 7.44 22.85 8.56
N HIS A 162 7.63 22.13 7.45
CA HIS A 162 6.87 22.31 6.21
C HIS A 162 6.14 21.01 5.86
N THR A 163 4.91 21.07 5.32
CA THR A 163 4.10 19.87 5.01
C THR A 163 4.80 18.90 4.03
N ILE A 164 5.70 19.42 3.18
CA ILE A 164 6.53 18.61 2.27
C ILE A 164 7.39 17.59 3.05
N CYS A 165 7.86 17.91 4.25
CA CYS A 165 8.69 17.00 5.06
C CYS A 165 8.01 15.63 5.22
N PHE A 166 6.74 15.62 5.64
CA PHE A 166 6.03 14.36 5.85
C PHE A 166 5.66 13.66 4.52
N ARG A 167 5.35 14.41 3.45
CA ARG A 167 5.06 13.85 2.12
C ARG A 167 6.28 13.13 1.53
N VAL A 168 7.47 13.69 1.70
CA VAL A 168 8.73 13.08 1.29
C VAL A 168 8.97 11.78 2.05
N ILE A 169 8.73 11.75 3.37
CA ILE A 169 8.80 10.52 4.17
C ILE A 169 7.83 9.47 3.62
N ASN A 170 6.56 9.84 3.40
CA ASN A 170 5.55 8.92 2.88
C ASN A 170 5.98 8.27 1.56
N VAL A 171 6.46 9.06 0.60
CA VAL A 171 6.89 8.49 -0.68
C VAL A 171 8.09 7.56 -0.51
N HIS A 172 9.06 7.88 0.34
CA HIS A 172 10.17 6.94 0.63
C HIS A 172 9.68 5.65 1.31
N LEU A 173 8.70 5.73 2.22
CA LEU A 173 8.06 4.54 2.82
C LEU A 173 7.34 3.69 1.77
N TRP A 174 6.67 4.33 0.80
CA TRP A 174 6.04 3.63 -0.33
C TRP A 174 7.07 2.91 -1.21
N LEU A 175 8.17 3.58 -1.57
CA LEU A 175 9.27 2.98 -2.32
C LEU A 175 9.90 1.80 -1.56
N ALA A 176 10.05 1.91 -0.24
CA ALA A 176 10.53 0.82 0.59
C ALA A 176 9.57 -0.38 0.56
N ALA A 177 8.26 -0.14 0.62
CA ALA A 177 7.26 -1.20 0.46
C ALA A 177 7.34 -1.88 -0.92
N ALA A 178 7.54 -1.10 -1.99
CA ALA A 178 7.73 -1.61 -3.35
C ALA A 178 9.00 -2.48 -3.47
N LEU A 179 10.13 -2.06 -2.86
CA LEU A 179 11.37 -2.85 -2.83
C LEU A 179 11.16 -4.17 -2.08
N MET A 180 10.51 -4.13 -0.92
CA MET A 180 10.25 -5.31 -0.10
C MET A 180 9.39 -6.34 -0.83
N ILE A 181 8.31 -5.92 -1.47
CA ILE A 181 7.40 -6.86 -2.15
C ILE A 181 8.02 -7.45 -3.41
N SER A 182 8.77 -6.65 -4.16
CA SER A 182 9.49 -7.12 -5.34
C SER A 182 10.58 -8.13 -4.93
N ASP A 183 11.39 -7.81 -3.93
CA ASP A 183 12.41 -8.75 -3.42
C ASP A 183 11.78 -10.07 -2.90
N HIS A 184 10.63 -9.96 -2.22
CA HIS A 184 9.87 -11.14 -1.80
C HIS A 184 9.40 -11.99 -3.00
N TYR A 185 8.89 -11.37 -4.07
CA TYR A 185 8.49 -12.08 -5.29
C TYR A 185 9.68 -12.79 -5.93
N ARG A 186 10.80 -12.10 -6.09
CA ARG A 186 12.04 -12.65 -6.68
C ARG A 186 12.54 -13.89 -5.94
N LYS A 187 12.58 -13.84 -4.61
CA LYS A 187 12.98 -14.98 -3.77
C LYS A 187 12.08 -16.19 -3.94
N ARG A 188 10.81 -15.98 -4.32
CA ARG A 188 9.84 -17.04 -4.57
C ARG A 188 9.91 -17.56 -6.01
N PHE A 189 10.25 -16.70 -6.97
CA PHE A 189 10.34 -17.03 -8.39
C PHE A 189 11.65 -16.50 -9.00
N PRO A 190 12.81 -17.11 -8.67
CA PRO A 190 14.13 -16.60 -9.10
C PRO A 190 14.28 -16.49 -10.62
N GLN A 191 13.67 -17.41 -11.37
CA GLN A 191 13.67 -17.43 -12.84
C GLN A 191 12.96 -16.23 -13.49
N ASN A 192 12.19 -15.46 -12.72
CA ASN A 192 11.36 -14.35 -13.21
C ASN A 192 11.90 -12.98 -12.79
N GLU A 193 13.22 -12.78 -12.82
CA GLU A 193 13.87 -11.54 -12.38
C GLU A 193 13.32 -10.28 -13.08
N ARG A 194 13.14 -10.32 -14.41
CA ARG A 194 12.53 -9.20 -15.17
C ARG A 194 11.13 -8.85 -14.65
N THR A 195 10.36 -9.86 -14.23
CA THR A 195 9.03 -9.64 -13.65
C THR A 195 9.14 -8.98 -12.28
N SER A 196 10.14 -9.33 -11.48
CA SER A 196 10.42 -8.65 -10.21
C SER A 196 10.73 -7.17 -10.43
N CYS A 197 11.62 -6.82 -11.36
CA CYS A 197 11.91 -5.42 -11.66
C CYS A 197 10.65 -4.66 -12.10
N ARG A 198 9.80 -5.27 -12.94
CA ARG A 198 8.49 -4.71 -13.31
C ARG A 198 7.54 -4.56 -12.13
N ILE A 199 7.54 -5.50 -11.18
CA ILE A 199 6.76 -5.39 -9.93
C ILE A 199 7.23 -4.20 -9.13
N PHE A 200 8.55 -4.03 -8.97
CA PHE A 200 9.10 -2.86 -8.28
C PHE A 200 8.64 -1.57 -8.96
N LEU A 201 8.91 -1.40 -10.25
CA LEU A 201 8.58 -0.18 -10.99
C LEU A 201 7.07 0.11 -10.99
N LEU A 202 6.24 -0.89 -11.29
CA LEU A 202 4.79 -0.70 -11.33
C LEU A 202 4.20 -0.41 -9.95
N THR A 203 4.74 -1.02 -8.88
CA THR A 203 4.31 -0.70 -7.51
C THR A 203 4.79 0.69 -7.12
N ALA A 204 6.09 0.97 -7.23
CA ALA A 204 6.69 2.26 -6.90
C ALA A 204 5.98 3.43 -7.60
N LEU A 205 5.64 3.25 -8.88
CA LEU A 205 5.07 4.29 -9.73
C LEU A 205 3.56 4.14 -9.96
N PHE A 206 2.87 3.33 -9.15
CA PHE A 206 1.43 3.16 -9.31
C PHE A 206 0.72 4.50 -9.06
N PRO A 207 0.03 5.10 -10.05
CA PRO A 207 -0.42 6.49 -9.96
C PRO A 207 -1.27 6.78 -8.72
N ASN A 208 -2.22 5.89 -8.42
CA ASN A 208 -3.11 6.06 -7.28
C ASN A 208 -2.36 5.99 -5.95
N ALA A 209 -1.34 5.13 -5.85
CA ALA A 209 -0.54 4.98 -4.64
C ALA A 209 0.41 6.16 -4.42
N LEU A 210 1.01 6.66 -5.50
CA LEU A 210 1.81 7.89 -5.48
C LEU A 210 0.96 9.10 -5.10
N TYR A 211 -0.25 9.21 -5.64
CA TYR A 211 -1.18 10.27 -5.28
C TYR A 211 -1.46 10.29 -3.77
N ILE A 212 -1.86 9.14 -3.22
CA ILE A 212 -2.13 9.01 -1.77
C ILE A 212 -0.88 9.29 -0.94
N SER A 213 0.28 8.78 -1.34
CA SER A 213 1.56 8.97 -0.63
C SER A 213 2.11 10.40 -0.77
N GLY A 214 1.68 11.15 -1.78
CA GLY A 214 2.04 12.55 -1.99
C GLY A 214 1.32 13.52 -1.04
N HIS A 215 0.41 13.03 -0.19
CA HIS A 215 -0.24 13.79 0.87
C HIS A 215 0.26 13.37 2.25
N ALA A 216 -0.03 14.18 3.28
CA ALA A 216 0.32 13.88 4.65
C ALA A 216 -0.68 12.94 5.34
N PHE A 217 -0.94 11.80 4.70
CA PHE A 217 -1.83 10.75 5.23
C PHE A 217 -1.05 9.67 5.98
N ARG A 218 -1.65 9.15 7.04
CA ARG A 218 -1.13 8.02 7.82
C ARG A 218 -1.15 6.67 7.08
N ASP A 219 -1.93 6.57 5.99
CA ASP A 219 -2.18 5.30 5.30
C ASP A 219 -0.90 4.70 4.70
N THR A 220 0.06 5.54 4.28
CA THR A 220 1.35 5.09 3.74
C THR A 220 2.25 4.46 4.83
N ILE A 221 2.23 4.99 6.06
CA ILE A 221 2.87 4.33 7.21
C ILE A 221 2.22 2.96 7.44
N GLY A 222 0.89 2.93 7.45
CA GLY A 222 0.13 1.69 7.66
C GLY A 222 0.50 0.59 6.67
N ILE A 223 0.53 0.92 5.37
CA ILE A 223 0.89 -0.07 4.34
C ILE A 223 2.35 -0.49 4.42
N PHE A 224 3.27 0.41 4.77
CA PHE A 224 4.67 0.05 5.00
C PHE A 224 4.78 -1.00 6.11
N LEU A 225 4.11 -0.80 7.25
CA LEU A 225 4.10 -1.77 8.36
C LEU A 225 3.46 -3.11 7.97
N ILE A 226 2.36 -3.06 7.21
CA ILE A 226 1.66 -4.26 6.72
C ILE A 226 2.57 -5.08 5.77
N VAL A 227 3.22 -4.44 4.79
CA VAL A 227 4.14 -5.13 3.86
C VAL A 227 5.37 -5.64 4.60
N PHE A 228 5.93 -4.85 5.51
CA PHE A 228 7.07 -5.25 6.34
C PHE A 228 6.75 -6.53 7.12
N MET A 229 5.60 -6.57 7.81
CA MET A 229 5.15 -7.77 8.53
C MET A 229 4.88 -8.95 7.60
N TYR A 230 4.25 -8.73 6.44
CA TYR A 230 4.01 -9.78 5.46
C TYR A 230 5.29 -10.48 5.02
N VAL A 231 6.33 -9.71 4.69
CA VAL A 231 7.63 -10.26 4.25
C VAL A 231 8.37 -10.94 5.39
N LYS A 232 8.39 -10.34 6.59
CA LYS A 232 9.11 -10.90 7.74
C LYS A 232 8.46 -12.18 8.27
N TRP A 233 7.13 -12.23 8.36
CA TRP A 233 6.42 -13.44 8.80
C TRP A 233 6.44 -14.55 7.76
N ASP A 234 6.58 -14.24 6.47
CA ASP A 234 6.90 -15.27 5.47
C ASP A 234 8.26 -15.92 5.72
N LEU A 235 9.27 -15.12 6.06
CA LEU A 235 10.61 -15.63 6.38
C LEU A 235 10.62 -16.42 7.69
N PHE A 236 9.88 -15.97 8.71
CA PHE A 236 9.82 -16.62 10.04
C PHE A 236 9.54 -18.12 9.95
N PHE A 237 8.62 -18.52 9.07
CA PHE A 237 8.18 -19.90 8.91
C PHE A 237 8.96 -20.71 7.88
N LYS A 238 9.96 -20.13 7.21
CA LYS A 238 10.83 -20.90 6.30
C LYS A 238 11.80 -21.77 7.08
N LYS A 239 12.03 -22.99 6.59
CA LYS A 239 13.04 -23.92 7.15
C LYS A 239 14.44 -23.30 7.17
N SER A 240 14.77 -22.45 6.20
CA SER A 240 16.05 -21.74 6.12
C SER A 240 16.23 -20.61 7.14
N CYS A 241 15.18 -20.23 7.88
CA CYS A 241 15.25 -19.15 8.86
C CYS A 241 15.82 -19.66 10.19
N THR A 242 17.01 -19.19 10.54
CA THR A 242 17.71 -19.51 11.79
C THR A 242 16.96 -18.97 13.02
N TRP A 243 17.15 -19.62 14.18
CA TRP A 243 16.55 -19.19 15.45
C TRP A 243 16.82 -17.73 15.83
N PRO A 244 18.05 -17.19 15.71
CA PRO A 244 18.31 -15.77 15.95
C PRO A 244 17.47 -14.85 15.07
N ASN A 245 17.30 -15.20 13.78
CA ASN A 245 16.48 -14.42 12.87
C ASN A 245 14.99 -14.46 13.24
N ARG A 246 14.49 -15.61 13.73
CA ARG A 246 13.12 -15.72 14.25
C ARG A 246 12.91 -14.83 15.47
N LEU A 247 13.86 -14.80 16.40
CA LEU A 247 13.81 -13.93 17.57
C LEU A 247 13.79 -12.45 17.15
N ILE A 248 14.65 -12.05 16.21
CA ILE A 248 14.67 -10.69 15.66
C ILE A 248 13.32 -10.32 15.03
N ILE A 249 12.70 -11.23 14.26
CA ILE A 249 11.38 -11.00 13.67
C ILE A 249 10.31 -10.84 14.77
N ALA A 250 10.36 -11.66 15.82
CA ALA A 250 9.45 -11.53 16.97
C ALA A 250 9.63 -10.19 17.68
N LEU A 251 10.88 -9.75 17.90
CA LEU A 251 11.21 -8.46 18.50
C LEU A 251 10.70 -7.28 17.68
N TYR A 252 10.73 -7.33 16.35
CA TYR A 252 10.14 -6.29 15.50
C TYR A 252 8.62 -6.35 15.41
N THR A 253 8.01 -7.51 15.70
CA THR A 253 6.55 -7.68 15.61
C THR A 253 5.82 -6.85 16.66
N LEU A 254 6.31 -6.84 17.91
CA LEU A 254 5.69 -6.07 19.01
C LEU A 254 5.62 -4.55 18.74
N PRO A 255 6.71 -3.84 18.40
CA PRO A 255 6.64 -2.41 18.09
C PRO A 255 5.82 -2.16 16.84
N THR A 256 5.83 -3.06 15.85
CA THR A 256 5.02 -2.89 14.63
C THR A 256 3.52 -3.04 14.91
N LEU A 257 3.11 -3.98 15.77
CA LEU A 257 1.72 -4.10 16.23
C LEU A 257 1.31 -2.88 17.04
N TYR A 258 2.18 -2.40 17.93
CA TYR A 258 1.92 -1.21 18.76
C TYR A 258 1.76 0.05 17.91
N ILE A 259 2.73 0.35 17.03
CA ILE A 259 2.66 1.49 16.11
C ILE A 259 1.46 1.32 15.17
N GLY A 260 1.27 0.12 14.61
CA GLY A 260 0.15 -0.19 13.73
C GLY A 260 -1.19 0.12 14.38
N TYR A 261 -1.41 -0.35 15.60
CA TYR A 261 -2.61 -0.06 16.40
C TYR A 261 -2.83 1.44 16.57
N TRP A 262 -1.84 2.17 17.08
CA TRP A 262 -2.03 3.59 17.42
C TRP A 262 -2.03 4.54 16.21
N VAL A 263 -1.36 4.17 15.12
CA VAL A 263 -1.47 4.89 13.84
C VAL A 263 -2.87 4.69 13.28
N ARG A 264 -3.37 3.46 13.28
CA ARG A 264 -4.73 3.11 12.85
C ARG A 264 -5.12 1.73 13.36
N ASN A 265 -6.13 1.65 14.22
CA ASN A 265 -6.56 0.39 14.85
C ASN A 265 -6.72 -0.79 13.88
N PHE A 266 -7.21 -0.55 12.65
CA PHE A 266 -7.35 -1.60 11.63
C PHE A 266 -6.04 -2.24 11.16
N ASN A 267 -4.92 -1.51 11.19
CA ASN A 267 -3.62 -2.07 10.80
C ASN A 267 -3.22 -3.21 11.72
N PHE A 268 -3.55 -3.12 13.01
CA PHE A 268 -3.32 -4.19 13.98
C PHE A 268 -4.01 -5.49 13.54
N PHE A 269 -5.30 -5.42 13.17
CA PHE A 269 -6.05 -6.59 12.72
C PHE A 269 -5.54 -7.14 11.38
N ILE A 270 -5.13 -6.27 10.45
CA ILE A 270 -4.53 -6.72 9.18
C ILE A 270 -3.20 -7.45 9.42
N ILE A 271 -2.34 -6.91 10.29
CA ILE A 271 -1.07 -7.54 10.65
C ILE A 271 -1.31 -8.90 11.32
N LEU A 272 -2.24 -8.99 12.28
CA LEU A 272 -2.60 -10.27 12.90
C LEU A 272 -3.12 -11.28 11.88
N ALA A 273 -3.95 -10.85 10.94
CA ALA A 273 -4.43 -11.72 9.87
C ALA A 273 -3.29 -12.20 8.95
N ILE A 274 -2.32 -11.35 8.65
CA ILE A 274 -1.12 -11.72 7.88
C ILE A 274 -0.27 -12.74 8.65
N MET A 275 -0.13 -12.58 9.96
CA MET A 275 0.56 -13.55 10.82
C MET A 275 -0.17 -14.89 10.79
N ALA A 276 -1.50 -14.88 10.96
CA ALA A 276 -2.34 -16.07 10.91
C ALA A 276 -2.26 -16.76 9.53
N LEU A 277 -2.36 -16.01 8.43
CA LEU A 277 -2.19 -16.54 7.07
C LEU A 277 -0.80 -17.13 6.87
N SER A 278 0.24 -16.48 7.37
CA SER A 278 1.62 -16.98 7.28
C SER A 278 1.77 -18.31 8.03
N PHE A 279 1.13 -18.45 9.19
CA PHE A 279 1.07 -19.71 9.93
C PHE A 279 0.31 -20.78 9.14
N VAL A 280 -0.88 -20.48 8.62
CA VAL A 280 -1.70 -21.43 7.83
C VAL A 280 -0.94 -21.96 6.60
N PHE A 281 -0.14 -21.12 5.94
CA PHE A 281 0.63 -21.50 4.75
C PHE A 281 2.05 -22.00 5.04
N MET A 282 2.38 -22.27 6.31
CA MET A 282 3.67 -22.86 6.68
C MET A 282 3.88 -24.24 6.02
N GLU A 283 5.11 -24.53 5.64
CA GLU A 283 5.50 -25.82 5.08
C GLU A 283 5.65 -26.88 6.18
N VAL A 284 4.62 -27.70 6.34
CA VAL A 284 4.56 -28.82 7.29
C VAL A 284 4.39 -30.15 6.58
N GLU A 285 4.84 -31.24 7.22
CA GLU A 285 4.67 -32.60 6.71
C GLU A 285 3.20 -33.02 6.69
N ASN A 286 2.45 -32.78 7.78
CA ASN A 286 1.03 -33.11 7.88
C ASN A 286 0.13 -31.87 7.78
N LYS A 287 -0.22 -31.52 6.53
CA LYS A 287 -1.08 -30.35 6.23
C LYS A 287 -2.46 -30.43 6.89
N LYS A 288 -3.10 -31.61 6.93
CA LYS A 288 -4.45 -31.77 7.52
C LYS A 288 -4.45 -31.43 9.01
N ARG A 289 -3.51 -32.02 9.78
CA ARG A 289 -3.36 -31.74 11.22
C ARG A 289 -3.07 -30.26 11.46
N HIS A 290 -2.21 -29.67 10.65
CA HIS A 290 -1.86 -28.26 10.76
C HIS A 290 -3.03 -27.31 10.49
N TYR A 291 -3.84 -27.60 9.46
CA TYR A 291 -5.06 -26.83 9.21
C TYR A 291 -6.08 -26.97 10.35
N LEU A 292 -6.21 -28.16 10.95
CA LEU A 292 -7.05 -28.36 12.12
C LEU A 292 -6.55 -27.54 13.33
N ILE A 293 -5.25 -27.58 13.62
CA ILE A 293 -4.65 -26.77 14.70
C ILE A 293 -4.84 -25.28 14.43
N SER A 294 -4.64 -24.84 13.19
CA SER A 294 -4.86 -23.44 12.78
C SER A 294 -6.31 -23.03 12.99
N LEU A 295 -7.27 -23.87 12.61
CA LEU A 295 -8.69 -23.63 12.81
C LEU A 295 -9.03 -23.54 14.31
N LEU A 296 -8.54 -24.49 15.12
CA LEU A 296 -8.75 -24.48 16.58
C LEU A 296 -8.16 -23.22 17.23
N LEU A 297 -6.96 -22.78 16.79
CA LEU A 297 -6.35 -21.55 17.28
C LEU A 297 -7.16 -20.32 16.91
N VAL A 298 -7.68 -20.24 15.67
CA VAL A 298 -8.58 -19.16 15.26
C VAL A 298 -9.86 -19.17 16.10
N LEU A 299 -10.47 -20.34 16.30
CA LEU A 299 -11.69 -20.49 17.11
C LEU A 299 -11.47 -20.13 18.59
N ALA A 300 -10.26 -20.33 19.13
CA ALA A 300 -9.91 -19.96 20.49
C ALA A 300 -9.58 -18.47 20.64
N VAL A 301 -8.84 -17.89 19.69
CA VAL A 301 -8.37 -16.50 19.75
C VAL A 301 -9.46 -15.51 19.34
N LEU A 302 -10.31 -15.86 18.36
CA LEU A 302 -11.32 -14.95 17.82
C LEU A 302 -12.30 -14.46 18.92
N PRO A 303 -12.87 -15.29 19.81
CA PRO A 303 -13.74 -14.82 20.89
C PRO A 303 -13.04 -13.86 21.84
N ILE A 304 -11.75 -14.08 22.14
CA ILE A 304 -10.94 -13.20 22.99
C ILE A 304 -10.76 -11.83 22.31
N LEU A 305 -10.45 -11.83 21.01
CA LEU A 305 -10.35 -10.58 20.25
C LEU A 305 -11.70 -9.87 20.14
N MET A 306 -12.79 -10.62 19.91
CA MET A 306 -14.15 -10.07 19.82
C MET A 306 -14.57 -9.37 21.11
N THR A 307 -14.31 -9.98 22.26
CA THR A 307 -14.67 -9.40 23.56
C THR A 307 -13.74 -8.25 23.94
N ARG A 308 -12.42 -8.40 23.76
CA ARG A 308 -11.46 -7.38 24.19
C ARG A 308 -11.55 -6.07 23.40
N PHE A 309 -11.86 -6.15 22.10
CA PHE A 309 -11.90 -4.99 21.21
C PHE A 309 -13.32 -4.56 20.82
N ASP A 310 -14.35 -5.25 21.32
CA ASP A 310 -15.74 -5.08 20.91
C ASP A 310 -15.88 -5.00 19.38
N LEU A 311 -15.34 -6.02 18.70
CA LEU A 311 -15.17 -6.00 17.25
C LEU A 311 -16.50 -5.79 16.51
N LEU A 312 -17.60 -6.33 17.05
CA LEU A 312 -18.93 -6.16 16.45
C LEU A 312 -19.39 -4.71 16.52
N TYR A 313 -19.25 -4.06 17.68
CA TYR A 313 -19.56 -2.64 17.81
C TYR A 313 -18.66 -1.79 16.92
N MET A 314 -17.36 -2.08 16.89
CA MET A 314 -16.40 -1.40 16.04
C MET A 314 -16.80 -1.49 14.55
N LEU A 315 -17.06 -2.70 14.05
CA LEU A 315 -17.50 -2.94 12.67
C LEU A 315 -18.81 -2.22 12.38
N LYS A 316 -19.80 -2.31 13.27
CA LYS A 316 -21.10 -1.63 13.12
C LYS A 316 -20.92 -0.10 13.05
N ARG A 317 -20.10 0.47 13.94
CA ARG A 317 -19.83 1.91 13.99
C ARG A 317 -19.14 2.42 12.73
N PHE A 318 -18.15 1.68 12.22
CA PHE A 318 -17.48 2.05 10.97
C PHE A 318 -18.44 1.93 9.79
N TYR A 319 -19.17 0.82 9.72
CA TYR A 319 -20.17 0.58 8.69
C TYR A 319 -21.20 1.71 8.63
N THR A 320 -21.83 2.07 9.76
CA THR A 320 -22.85 3.14 9.78
C THR A 320 -22.22 4.46 9.40
N ARG A 321 -21.13 4.87 10.06
CA ARG A 321 -20.47 6.16 9.80
C ARG A 321 -20.09 6.35 8.33
N TYR A 322 -19.55 5.33 7.67
CA TYR A 322 -19.14 5.44 6.27
C TYR A 322 -20.28 5.24 5.28
N SER A 323 -21.22 4.34 5.56
CA SER A 323 -22.40 4.18 4.70
C SER A 323 -23.25 5.44 4.73
N ASP A 324 -23.49 6.03 5.90
CA ASP A 324 -24.25 7.28 6.05
C ASP A 324 -23.55 8.43 5.32
N LYS A 325 -22.21 8.53 5.43
CA LYS A 325 -21.41 9.54 4.70
C LYS A 325 -21.53 9.37 3.18
N LEU A 326 -21.53 8.15 2.68
CA LEU A 326 -21.62 7.87 1.23
C LEU A 326 -23.05 8.05 0.70
N LEU A 327 -24.07 7.72 1.50
CA LEU A 327 -25.48 7.93 1.16
C LEU A 327 -25.85 9.42 1.13
N ALA A 328 -25.29 10.22 2.04
CA ALA A 328 -25.55 11.66 2.11
C ALA A 328 -24.73 12.48 1.09
N GLY A 329 -23.52 12.03 0.73
CA GLY A 329 -22.54 12.84 0.01
C GLY A 329 -22.33 12.53 -1.48
N ASN A 330 -22.81 11.40 -2.00
CA ASN A 330 -22.56 11.00 -3.39
C ASN A 330 -23.83 10.43 -4.07
N PRO A 331 -24.65 11.27 -4.73
CA PRO A 331 -25.75 10.77 -5.54
C PRO A 331 -25.24 9.89 -6.69
N GLY A 332 -25.99 8.83 -7.04
CA GLY A 332 -25.69 7.94 -8.18
C GLY A 332 -25.37 6.49 -7.80
N VAL A 333 -24.51 5.83 -8.59
CA VAL A 333 -24.22 4.38 -8.47
C VAL A 333 -23.69 4.00 -7.08
N SER A 334 -22.87 4.84 -6.45
CA SER A 334 -22.41 4.61 -5.08
C SER A 334 -23.58 4.51 -4.12
N GLN A 335 -24.55 5.44 -4.18
CA GLN A 335 -25.70 5.44 -3.28
C GLN A 335 -26.50 4.13 -3.35
N VAL A 336 -26.75 3.64 -4.58
CA VAL A 336 -27.45 2.36 -4.81
C VAL A 336 -26.67 1.18 -4.24
N ILE A 337 -25.35 1.17 -4.38
CA ILE A 337 -24.51 0.07 -3.87
C ILE A 337 -24.44 0.08 -2.34
N PHE A 338 -24.40 1.26 -1.73
CA PHE A 338 -24.33 1.41 -0.27
C PHE A 338 -25.69 1.32 0.43
N SER A 339 -26.81 1.47 -0.28
CA SER A 339 -28.15 1.22 0.27
C SER A 339 -28.45 -0.27 0.43
N VAL A 340 -27.76 -1.14 -0.30
CA VAL A 340 -27.90 -2.59 -0.14
C VAL A 340 -27.15 -3.05 1.12
N PRO A 341 -27.82 -3.80 2.03
CA PRO A 341 -27.17 -4.38 3.20
C PRO A 341 -25.95 -5.23 2.81
N PRO A 342 -24.86 -5.24 3.61
CA PRO A 342 -23.64 -5.97 3.27
C PRO A 342 -23.87 -7.46 2.99
N LEU A 343 -24.75 -8.10 3.75
CA LEU A 343 -25.04 -9.51 3.59
C LEU A 343 -26.48 -9.72 3.08
N PRO A 344 -26.72 -10.75 2.26
CA PRO A 344 -25.71 -11.67 1.70
C PRO A 344 -25.02 -11.13 0.43
N PHE A 345 -25.66 -10.24 -0.33
CA PHE A 345 -25.20 -9.86 -1.68
C PHE A 345 -24.47 -8.52 -1.76
N GLY A 346 -24.73 -7.58 -0.85
CA GLY A 346 -24.14 -6.23 -0.92
C GLY A 346 -22.62 -6.21 -0.87
N ILE A 347 -22.00 -7.20 -0.22
CA ILE A 347 -20.54 -7.34 -0.15
C ILE A 347 -19.91 -7.59 -1.51
N PHE A 348 -20.55 -8.39 -2.36
CA PHE A 348 -20.05 -8.66 -3.71
C PHE A 348 -20.19 -7.41 -4.59
N LEU A 349 -21.30 -6.68 -4.47
CA LEU A 349 -21.50 -5.40 -5.16
C LEU A 349 -20.43 -4.38 -4.76
N ARG A 350 -20.16 -4.25 -3.45
CA ARG A 350 -19.14 -3.32 -2.95
C ARG A 350 -17.72 -3.77 -3.32
N ILE A 351 -17.43 -5.07 -3.35
CA ILE A 351 -16.14 -5.59 -3.86
C ILE A 351 -15.97 -5.21 -5.33
N ALA A 352 -16.97 -5.49 -6.17
CA ALA A 352 -16.94 -5.13 -7.59
C ALA A 352 -16.76 -3.62 -7.76
N PHE A 353 -17.47 -2.81 -6.97
CA PHE A 353 -17.31 -1.35 -6.96
C PHE A 353 -15.93 -0.89 -6.49
N GLY A 354 -15.39 -1.52 -5.45
CA GLY A 354 -14.06 -1.19 -4.94
C GLY A 354 -12.96 -1.45 -5.97
N LEU A 355 -13.10 -2.50 -6.78
CA LEU A 355 -12.16 -2.81 -7.85
C LEU A 355 -12.19 -1.82 -9.03
N ILE A 356 -13.14 -0.89 -9.07
CA ILE A 356 -13.23 0.16 -10.09
C ILE A 356 -13.02 1.58 -9.54
N VAL A 357 -12.74 1.73 -8.24
CA VAL A 357 -12.56 3.02 -7.55
C VAL A 357 -11.05 3.35 -7.38
N PRO A 358 -10.62 4.61 -7.58
CA PRO A 358 -11.37 5.76 -8.07
C PRO A 358 -11.75 5.59 -9.54
N THR A 359 -12.98 5.93 -9.92
CA THR A 359 -13.49 5.77 -11.29
C THR A 359 -12.65 6.58 -12.30
N PRO A 360 -12.29 6.03 -13.48
CA PRO A 360 -11.34 6.62 -14.42
C PRO A 360 -11.89 7.81 -15.23
N ILE A 361 -12.86 8.54 -14.66
CA ILE A 361 -13.67 9.55 -15.34
C ILE A 361 -12.83 10.75 -15.78
N TRP A 362 -11.81 11.09 -15.00
CA TRP A 362 -11.03 12.29 -15.21
C TRP A 362 -9.91 12.10 -16.23
N LEU A 363 -9.87 10.97 -16.95
CA LEU A 363 -8.89 10.74 -18.00
C LEU A 363 -8.93 11.84 -19.08
N PHE A 364 -10.13 12.32 -19.41
CA PHE A 364 -10.32 13.39 -20.40
C PHE A 364 -10.41 14.79 -19.78
N SER A 365 -10.28 14.91 -18.45
CA SER A 365 -10.40 16.20 -17.78
C SER A 365 -9.42 17.27 -18.31
N PRO A 366 -8.15 16.96 -18.68
CA PRO A 366 -7.22 17.98 -19.20
C PRO A 366 -7.57 18.46 -20.61
N PHE A 367 -8.32 17.66 -21.37
CA PHE A 367 -8.73 17.99 -22.74
C PHE A 367 -10.09 18.69 -22.77
N LEU A 368 -10.93 18.41 -21.77
CA LEU A 368 -12.29 18.96 -21.65
C LEU A 368 -12.35 20.20 -20.75
N ARG A 369 -11.37 20.38 -19.85
CA ARG A 369 -11.22 21.55 -18.99
C ARG A 369 -9.90 22.22 -19.34
N SER A 370 -9.78 23.53 -19.06
CA SER A 370 -8.52 24.26 -19.20
C SER A 370 -7.36 23.44 -18.57
N PHE A 371 -6.23 23.33 -19.28
CA PHE A 371 -5.03 22.65 -18.80
C PHE A 371 -4.56 23.25 -17.46
N SER A 372 -4.91 22.61 -16.35
CA SER A 372 -4.46 22.93 -14.98
C SER A 372 -3.64 21.78 -14.41
N VAL A 373 -2.81 22.04 -13.39
CA VAL A 373 -2.00 20.99 -12.75
C VAL A 373 -2.91 19.94 -12.11
N ASN A 374 -4.05 20.36 -11.56
CA ASN A 374 -5.04 19.43 -10.99
C ASN A 374 -5.69 18.54 -12.03
N ALA A 375 -6.05 19.07 -13.20
CA ALA A 375 -6.59 18.23 -14.26
C ALA A 375 -5.58 17.15 -14.67
N LEU A 376 -4.29 17.51 -14.76
CA LEU A 376 -3.22 16.54 -15.02
C LEU A 376 -3.12 15.47 -13.93
N ILE A 377 -3.17 15.86 -12.65
CA ILE A 377 -3.14 14.91 -11.52
C ILE A 377 -4.35 13.96 -11.60
N ASP A 378 -5.55 14.48 -11.81
CA ASP A 378 -6.77 13.68 -11.91
C ASP A 378 -6.72 12.70 -13.09
N ALA A 379 -6.12 13.11 -14.21
CA ALA A 379 -5.91 12.24 -15.36
C ALA A 379 -4.89 11.12 -15.06
N VAL A 380 -3.79 11.44 -14.36
CA VAL A 380 -2.79 10.45 -13.93
C VAL A 380 -3.38 9.44 -12.95
N VAL A 381 -4.17 9.88 -11.97
CA VAL A 381 -4.91 8.98 -11.07
C VAL A 381 -5.92 8.14 -11.84
N SER A 382 -6.65 8.71 -12.80
CA SER A 382 -7.58 7.96 -13.64
C SER A 382 -6.88 6.88 -14.47
N PHE A 383 -5.67 7.17 -14.96
CA PHE A 383 -4.84 6.20 -15.67
C PHE A 383 -4.43 5.02 -14.78
N GLY A 384 -4.13 5.26 -13.49
CA GLY A 384 -3.86 4.18 -12.54
C GLY A 384 -5.04 3.21 -12.39
N THR A 385 -6.28 3.72 -12.39
CA THR A 385 -7.48 2.86 -12.38
C THR A 385 -7.62 2.06 -13.68
N ILE A 386 -7.28 2.64 -14.83
CA ILE A 386 -7.26 1.89 -16.10
C ILE A 386 -6.27 0.72 -16.02
N ILE A 387 -5.06 0.95 -15.50
CA ILE A 387 -4.07 -0.11 -15.27
C ILE A 387 -4.65 -1.19 -14.34
N GLN A 388 -5.31 -0.78 -13.26
CA GLN A 388 -5.98 -1.71 -12.34
C GLN A 388 -7.00 -2.58 -13.08
N LEU A 389 -7.92 -1.98 -13.84
CA LEU A 389 -8.97 -2.70 -14.58
C LEU A 389 -8.38 -3.69 -15.58
N TYR A 390 -7.41 -3.27 -16.40
CA TYR A 390 -6.68 -4.16 -17.31
C TYR A 390 -5.97 -5.30 -16.56
N GLY A 391 -5.50 -5.03 -15.34
CA GLY A 391 -4.80 -5.98 -14.50
C GLY A 391 -5.69 -7.03 -13.85
N LEU A 392 -6.97 -6.72 -13.57
CA LEU A 392 -7.86 -7.57 -12.76
C LEU A 392 -7.95 -9.03 -13.27
N PRO A 393 -8.15 -9.32 -14.57
CA PRO A 393 -8.19 -10.70 -15.05
C PRO A 393 -6.90 -11.46 -14.74
N TYR A 394 -5.74 -10.81 -14.87
CA TYR A 394 -4.45 -11.43 -14.56
C TYR A 394 -4.27 -11.67 -13.05
N ALA A 395 -4.76 -10.76 -12.21
CA ALA A 395 -4.77 -10.96 -10.76
C ALA A 395 -5.58 -12.22 -10.38
N LEU A 396 -6.76 -12.41 -11.01
CA LEU A 396 -7.61 -13.58 -10.78
C LEU A 396 -6.93 -14.89 -11.20
N LEU A 397 -6.21 -14.89 -12.32
CA LEU A 397 -5.45 -16.06 -12.79
C LEU A 397 -4.36 -16.48 -11.81
N SER A 398 -3.73 -15.53 -11.13
CA SER A 398 -2.66 -15.77 -10.15
C SER A 398 -3.14 -16.28 -8.79
N ILE A 399 -4.45 -16.26 -8.50
CA ILE A 399 -5.00 -16.69 -7.20
C ILE A 399 -4.53 -18.10 -6.84
N ARG A 400 -4.45 -19.00 -7.84
CA ARG A 400 -4.07 -20.40 -7.62
C ARG A 400 -2.58 -20.59 -7.34
N SER A 401 -1.71 -19.83 -8.01
CA SER A 401 -0.24 -19.97 -7.87
C SER A 401 0.33 -19.18 -6.69
N MET A 402 -0.31 -18.08 -6.31
CA MET A 402 0.14 -17.16 -5.26
C MET A 402 -0.86 -17.07 -4.09
N LYS A 403 -1.34 -18.23 -3.61
CA LYS A 403 -2.45 -18.36 -2.64
C LYS A 403 -2.39 -17.41 -1.44
N LYS A 404 -1.23 -17.34 -0.75
CA LYS A 404 -1.06 -16.47 0.42
C LYS A 404 -1.26 -14.99 0.05
N MET A 405 -0.58 -14.53 -1.00
CA MET A 405 -0.68 -13.14 -1.46
C MET A 405 -2.09 -12.81 -1.96
N ALA A 406 -2.71 -13.73 -2.69
CA ALA A 406 -4.09 -13.62 -3.16
C ALA A 406 -5.08 -13.49 -1.99
N LEU A 407 -4.91 -14.29 -0.94
CA LEU A 407 -5.75 -14.18 0.26
C LEU A 407 -5.49 -12.89 1.04
N THR A 408 -4.23 -12.45 1.15
CA THR A 408 -3.92 -11.14 1.76
C THR A 408 -4.55 -9.99 0.97
N PHE A 409 -4.50 -10.04 -0.37
CA PHE A 409 -5.18 -9.09 -1.26
C PHE A 409 -6.70 -9.08 -1.02
N LEU A 410 -7.35 -10.25 -1.11
CA LEU A 410 -8.80 -10.38 -0.94
C LEU A 410 -9.25 -9.96 0.47
N PHE A 411 -8.51 -10.35 1.51
CA PHE A 411 -8.79 -9.97 2.89
C PHE A 411 -8.66 -8.47 3.12
N SER A 412 -7.61 -7.84 2.58
CA SER A 412 -7.42 -6.39 2.68
C SER A 412 -8.55 -5.64 1.95
N LEU A 413 -8.93 -6.10 0.76
CA LEU A 413 -10.05 -5.55 0.00
C LEU A 413 -11.37 -5.69 0.78
N LEU A 414 -11.62 -6.85 1.37
CA LEU A 414 -12.80 -7.11 2.19
C LEU A 414 -12.90 -6.15 3.38
N ILE A 415 -11.80 -5.92 4.10
CA ILE A 415 -11.76 -4.97 5.21
C ILE A 415 -12.10 -3.56 4.75
N ILE A 416 -11.50 -3.09 3.66
CA ILE A 416 -11.77 -1.76 3.11
C ILE A 416 -13.25 -1.63 2.78
N VAL A 417 -13.82 -2.65 2.14
CA VAL A 417 -15.20 -2.67 1.68
C VAL A 417 -16.22 -2.62 2.83
N ILE A 418 -15.94 -3.32 3.92
CA ILE A 418 -16.85 -3.38 5.07
C ILE A 418 -16.74 -2.12 5.95
N THR A 419 -15.55 -1.53 6.05
CA THR A 419 -15.26 -0.56 7.12
C THR A 419 -15.22 0.88 6.66
N THR A 420 -14.42 1.21 5.65
CA THR A 420 -13.88 2.57 5.49
C THR A 420 -13.90 3.05 4.05
N PHE A 421 -14.60 2.35 3.15
CA PHE A 421 -14.66 2.54 1.69
C PHE A 421 -14.35 3.96 1.22
N THR A 422 -13.06 4.26 0.99
CA THR A 422 -12.58 5.50 0.37
C THR A 422 -11.36 5.18 -0.46
N PHE A 423 -11.11 5.97 -1.52
CA PHE A 423 -10.01 5.73 -2.45
C PHE A 423 -8.65 5.62 -1.74
N ARG A 424 -8.43 6.35 -0.64
CA ARG A 424 -7.16 6.33 0.11
C ARG A 424 -6.83 4.97 0.70
N HIS A 425 -7.83 4.23 1.16
CA HIS A 425 -7.61 2.93 1.79
C HIS A 425 -7.25 1.83 0.77
N PHE A 426 -7.52 2.05 -0.52
CA PHE A 426 -7.09 1.12 -1.58
C PHE A 426 -5.57 1.08 -1.76
N ILE A 427 -4.80 2.02 -1.18
CA ILE A 427 -3.34 1.89 -1.11
C ILE A 427 -2.92 0.56 -0.47
N THR A 428 -3.72 0.03 0.45
CA THR A 428 -3.42 -1.21 1.17
C THR A 428 -3.44 -2.46 0.29
N ILE A 429 -4.19 -2.44 -0.82
CA ILE A 429 -4.27 -3.62 -1.73
C ILE A 429 -3.18 -3.62 -2.79
N TYR A 430 -2.63 -2.47 -3.18
CA TYR A 430 -1.73 -2.37 -4.34
C TYR A 430 -0.46 -3.21 -4.23
N PRO A 431 0.25 -3.27 -3.09
CA PRO A 431 1.43 -4.12 -2.97
C PRO A 431 1.13 -5.60 -3.20
N PHE A 432 -0.09 -6.07 -2.92
CA PHE A 432 -0.46 -7.47 -3.13
C PHE A 432 -1.10 -7.70 -4.50
N MET A 433 -1.84 -6.71 -5.02
CA MET A 433 -2.49 -6.77 -6.32
C MET A 433 -1.48 -6.79 -7.46
N ILE A 434 -0.47 -5.92 -7.43
CA ILE A 434 0.47 -5.72 -8.55
C ILE A 434 1.30 -6.98 -8.86
N PRO A 435 1.89 -7.68 -7.87
CA PRO A 435 2.55 -8.95 -8.14
C PRO A 435 1.61 -10.01 -8.70
N LEU A 436 0.34 -10.07 -8.24
CA LEU A 436 -0.65 -10.99 -8.80
C LEU A 436 -0.94 -10.67 -10.28
N ILE A 437 -1.10 -9.39 -10.62
CA ILE A 437 -1.29 -8.95 -12.01
C ILE A 437 -0.10 -9.38 -12.87
N LEU A 438 1.12 -9.02 -12.48
CA LEU A 438 2.30 -9.26 -13.30
C LEU A 438 2.67 -10.74 -13.39
N HIS A 439 2.46 -11.51 -12.32
CA HIS A 439 2.62 -12.96 -12.35
C HIS A 439 1.60 -13.62 -13.30
N GLY A 440 0.35 -13.19 -13.27
CA GLY A 440 -0.72 -13.78 -14.07
C GLY A 440 -0.54 -13.46 -15.55
N ALA A 441 -0.09 -12.25 -15.85
CA ALA A 441 0.36 -11.88 -17.19
C ALA A 441 1.53 -12.76 -17.61
N ALA A 442 2.56 -12.94 -16.78
CA ALA A 442 3.75 -13.73 -17.12
C ALA A 442 3.46 -15.20 -17.43
N ILE A 443 2.45 -15.82 -16.79
CA ILE A 443 2.06 -17.22 -17.03
C ILE A 443 1.42 -17.41 -18.40
N LEU A 444 0.69 -16.43 -18.92
CA LEU A 444 -0.03 -16.57 -20.18
C LEU A 444 0.87 -16.33 -21.40
N PRO A 445 0.75 -17.12 -22.47
CA PRO A 445 1.39 -16.81 -23.74
C PRO A 445 0.67 -15.63 -24.42
N TYR A 446 1.35 -14.95 -25.36
CA TYR A 446 0.88 -13.69 -25.95
C TYR A 446 -0.50 -13.82 -26.61
N GLU A 447 -0.75 -14.95 -27.28
CA GLU A 447 -1.99 -15.25 -28.00
C GLU A 447 -3.20 -15.26 -27.07
N LYS A 448 -3.02 -15.65 -25.79
CA LYS A 448 -4.08 -15.63 -24.77
C LYS A 448 -4.22 -14.27 -24.09
N ARG A 449 -3.19 -13.42 -24.09
CA ARG A 449 -3.26 -12.06 -23.53
C ARG A 449 -4.04 -11.11 -24.43
N ARG A 450 -3.91 -11.26 -25.75
CA ARG A 450 -4.60 -10.41 -26.75
C ARG A 450 -6.12 -10.36 -26.58
N PRO A 451 -6.87 -11.49 -26.49
CA PRO A 451 -8.32 -11.42 -26.32
C PRO A 451 -8.73 -10.82 -24.97
N ILE A 452 -7.96 -11.07 -23.89
CA ILE A 452 -8.20 -10.45 -22.58
C ILE A 452 -8.05 -8.93 -22.68
N PHE A 453 -6.99 -8.45 -23.35
CA PHE A 453 -6.78 -7.03 -23.58
C PHE A 453 -7.96 -6.40 -24.33
N ILE A 454 -8.37 -6.99 -25.46
CA ILE A 454 -9.51 -6.47 -26.26
C ILE A 454 -10.79 -6.43 -25.42
N ALA A 455 -11.10 -7.50 -24.69
CA ALA A 455 -12.28 -7.55 -23.83
C ALA A 455 -12.26 -6.48 -22.75
N GLN A 456 -11.10 -6.22 -22.13
CA GLN A 456 -10.94 -5.15 -21.14
C GLN A 456 -11.06 -3.76 -21.77
N THR A 457 -10.53 -3.54 -22.97
CA THR A 457 -10.70 -2.26 -23.68
C THR A 457 -12.18 -1.97 -23.95
N ILE A 458 -12.93 -2.96 -24.44
CA ILE A 458 -14.38 -2.83 -24.68
C ILE A 458 -15.11 -2.56 -23.36
N PHE A 459 -14.79 -3.31 -22.30
CA PHE A 459 -15.42 -3.13 -20.99
C PHE A 459 -15.17 -1.73 -20.40
N ILE A 460 -13.93 -1.24 -20.46
CA ILE A 460 -13.57 0.11 -19.99
C ILE A 460 -14.28 1.17 -20.84
N GLY A 461 -14.30 1.00 -22.17
CA GLY A 461 -15.04 1.88 -23.07
C GLY A 461 -16.53 1.94 -22.73
N PHE A 462 -17.14 0.78 -22.46
CA PHE A 462 -18.54 0.69 -22.02
C PHE A 462 -18.76 1.43 -20.69
N LEU A 463 -17.89 1.23 -19.69
CA LEU A 463 -17.99 1.93 -18.40
C LEU A 463 -17.92 3.45 -18.56
N LEU A 464 -17.03 3.93 -19.43
CA LEU A 464 -16.90 5.36 -19.73
C LEU A 464 -18.16 5.92 -20.42
N ILE A 465 -18.75 5.18 -21.36
CA ILE A 465 -20.01 5.57 -22.04
C ILE A 465 -21.18 5.60 -21.06
N VAL A 466 -21.38 4.54 -20.26
CA VAL A 466 -22.47 4.47 -19.27
C VAL A 466 -22.38 5.63 -18.29
N TYR A 467 -21.17 5.97 -17.86
CA TYR A 467 -20.97 7.13 -17.00
C TYR A 467 -21.27 8.46 -17.71
N ALA A 468 -20.81 8.62 -18.96
CA ALA A 468 -21.06 9.85 -19.74
C ALA A 468 -22.54 10.09 -20.01
N LEU A 469 -23.33 9.02 -20.19
CA LEU A 469 -24.78 9.07 -20.42
C LEU A 469 -25.61 9.15 -19.12
N GLY A 470 -25.03 8.78 -17.97
CA GLY A 470 -25.68 8.81 -16.67
C GLY A 470 -25.54 10.12 -15.90
N ARG A 471 -24.90 11.12 -16.51
CA ARG A 471 -24.97 12.54 -16.11
C ARG A 471 -26.08 13.22 -16.89
#